data_AF-A0A967K578-F1
#
_entry.id   AF-A0A967K578-F1
#
_cell.length_a   1.000
_cell.length_b   1.000
_cell.length_c   1.000
_cell.angle_alpha   90.00
_cell.angle_beta   90.00
_cell.angle_gamma   90.00
#
_symmetry.space_group_name_H-M   'P 1'
#
loop_
_entity.id
_entity.type
_entity.pdbx_description
1 polymer ?
#
loop_
_entity_poly.entity_id
_entity_poly.type
_entity_poly.pdbx_seq_one_letter_code
_entity_poly.pdbx_strand_id
1 'polypeptide(L)' 'LDLTHLNADKIRERFPGLIQRIENHGIDIAKDGIPVAPAAHYCIGGIETGLHGQTNIEGLYACGEVAATGVH' A
#
# COMPACT_ATOMS: atom_id res chain seq x y z
N LEU A 1 -9.53 -12.38 -0.08
CA LEU A 1 -10.33 -11.15 -0.31
C LEU A 1 -11.49 -11.54 -1.21
N ASP A 2 -12.73 -11.18 -0.85
CA ASP A 2 -13.93 -11.58 -1.61
C ASP A 2 -14.71 -10.34 -2.06
N LEU A 3 -14.98 -10.26 -3.37
CA LEU A 3 -15.72 -9.18 -4.03
C LEU A 3 -16.99 -9.68 -4.74
N THR A 4 -17.30 -10.98 -4.65
CA THR A 4 -18.39 -11.63 -5.40
C THR A 4 -19.78 -11.08 -5.07
N HIS A 5 -19.94 -10.49 -3.88
CA HIS A 5 -21.16 -9.82 -3.42
C HIS A 5 -21.34 -8.39 -3.96
N LEU A 6 -20.36 -7.85 -4.68
CA LEU A 6 -20.38 -6.49 -5.22
C LEU A 6 -20.73 -6.49 -6.71
N ASN A 7 -21.19 -5.34 -7.22
CA ASN A 7 -21.45 -5.18 -8.65
C ASN A 7 -20.13 -5.19 -9.44
N ALA A 8 -19.89 -6.24 -10.22
CA ALA A 8 -18.63 -6.46 -10.92
C ALA A 8 -18.31 -5.36 -11.94
N ASP A 9 -19.30 -4.81 -12.64
CA ASP A 9 -19.08 -3.75 -13.64
C ASP A 9 -18.57 -2.47 -13.00
N LYS A 10 -19.12 -2.10 -11.84
CA LYS A 10 -18.63 -0.95 -11.05
C LYS A 10 -17.19 -1.15 -10.55
N ILE A 11 -16.83 -2.39 -10.19
CA ILE A 11 -15.46 -2.71 -9.75
C ILE A 11 -14.49 -2.64 -10.94
N ARG A 12 -14.88 -3.16 -12.10
CA ARG A 12 -14.09 -3.07 -13.35
C ARG A 12 -13.85 -1.63 -13.78
N GLU A 13 -14.87 -0.77 -13.68
CA GLU A 13 -14.76 0.65 -14.01
C GLU A 13 -13.81 1.38 -13.05
N ARG A 14 -13.87 1.09 -11.75
CA ARG A 14 -13.08 1.79 -10.73
C ARG A 14 -11.61 1.34 -10.67
N PHE A 15 -11.33 0.06 -10.95
CA PHE A 15 -9.99 -0.53 -10.80
C PHE A 15 -9.50 -1.27 -12.05
N PRO A 16 -9.56 -0.65 -13.25
CA PRO A 16 -9.37 -1.36 -14.52
C PRO A 16 -8.02 -2.08 -14.62
N GLY A 17 -6.93 -1.42 -14.20
CA GLY A 17 -5.59 -2.01 -14.25
C GLY A 17 -5.37 -3.16 -13.26
N LEU A 18 -6.04 -3.12 -12.09
CA LEU A 18 -5.99 -4.22 -11.12
C LEU A 18 -6.78 -5.41 -11.65
N ILE A 19 -8.00 -5.19 -12.15
CA ILE A 19 -8.85 -6.27 -12.64
C ILE A 19 -8.23 -6.97 -13.84
N GLN A 20 -7.66 -6.22 -14.79
CA GLN A 20 -6.94 -6.81 -15.90
C GLN A 20 -5.80 -7.73 -15.42
N ARG A 21 -5.04 -7.32 -14.39
CA ARG A 21 -3.98 -8.17 -13.82
C ARG A 21 -4.54 -9.42 -13.16
N ILE A 22 -5.64 -9.32 -12.43
CA ILE A 22 -6.28 -10.47 -11.76
C ILE A 22 -6.86 -11.45 -12.79
N GLU A 23 -7.59 -10.96 -13.78
CA GLU A 23 -8.20 -11.78 -14.85
C GLU A 23 -7.10 -12.50 -15.68
N ASN A 24 -5.94 -11.87 -15.91
CA ASN A 24 -4.78 -12.52 -16.55
C ASN A 24 -4.24 -13.72 -15.75
N HIS A 25 -4.53 -13.81 -14.45
CA HIS A 25 -4.19 -14.97 -13.60
C HIS A 25 -5.36 -15.98 -13.52
N GLY A 26 -6.39 -15.83 -14.35
CA GLY A 26 -7.51 -16.77 -14.46
C GLY A 26 -8.55 -16.66 -13.34
N ILE A 27 -8.60 -15.52 -12.64
CA ILE A 27 -9.54 -15.28 -11.54
C ILE A 27 -10.68 -14.37 -12.03
N ASP A 28 -11.92 -14.85 -11.95
CA ASP A 28 -13.12 -14.05 -12.21
C ASP A 28 -13.61 -13.42 -10.90
N ILE A 29 -13.38 -12.12 -10.71
CA ILE A 29 -13.77 -11.40 -9.48
C ILE A 29 -15.26 -11.46 -9.14
N ALA A 30 -16.13 -11.80 -10.11
CA ALA A 30 -17.57 -11.93 -9.90
C ALA A 30 -17.96 -13.29 -9.31
N LYS A 31 -17.06 -14.28 -9.33
CA LYS A 31 -17.33 -15.67 -8.94
C LYS A 31 -16.31 -16.24 -7.97
N ASP A 32 -15.08 -15.76 -8.03
CA ASP A 32 -13.93 -16.30 -7.33
C ASP A 32 -13.46 -15.38 -6.20
N GLY A 33 -12.96 -15.97 -5.12
CA GLY A 33 -12.20 -15.27 -4.10
C GLY A 33 -10.78 -14.97 -4.59
N ILE A 34 -10.27 -13.77 -4.29
CA ILE A 34 -8.89 -13.37 -4.59
C ILE A 34 -7.98 -13.84 -3.45
N PRO A 35 -6.97 -14.71 -3.73
CA PRO A 35 -6.01 -15.13 -2.72
C PRO A 35 -5.12 -13.95 -2.32
N VAL A 36 -4.98 -13.72 -1.01
CA VAL A 36 -4.17 -12.63 -0.46
C VAL A 36 -3.38 -13.12 0.74
N ALA A 37 -2.24 -12.50 1.00
CA ALA A 37 -1.40 -12.75 2.16
C ALA A 37 -0.83 -11.43 2.69
N PRO A 38 -0.49 -11.35 3.99
CA PRO A 38 0.25 -10.21 4.51
C PRO A 38 1.62 -10.06 3.84
N ALA A 39 2.03 -8.82 3.61
CA ALA A 39 3.36 -8.47 3.12
C ALA A 39 3.86 -7.20 3.83
N ALA A 40 5.18 -7.09 4.02
CA ALA A 40 5.77 -5.84 4.48
C ALA A 40 5.51 -4.74 3.45
N HIS A 41 5.00 -3.59 3.90
CA HIS A 41 4.54 -2.54 3.00
C HIS A 41 5.11 -1.15 3.31
N TYR A 42 5.36 -0.85 4.59
CA TYR A 42 5.83 0.45 5.03
C TYR A 42 6.73 0.32 6.26
N CYS A 43 7.77 1.16 6.34
CA CYS A 43 8.64 1.26 7.50
C CYS A 43 8.22 2.44 8.40
N ILE A 44 7.72 2.15 9.61
CA ILE A 44 7.40 3.17 10.62
C ILE A 44 8.67 3.74 11.26
N GLY A 45 9.69 2.91 11.43
CA GLY A 45 10.99 3.33 11.93
C GLY A 45 11.78 4.12 10.88
N GLY A 46 13.02 4.46 11.21
CA GLY A 46 13.86 5.26 10.33
C GLY A 46 14.90 6.03 11.11
N ILE A 47 15.41 7.09 10.49
CA ILE A 47 16.34 8.02 11.12
C ILE A 47 15.54 8.91 12.07
N GLU A 48 15.90 8.94 13.34
CA GLU A 48 15.27 9.82 14.32
C GLU A 48 15.49 11.29 13.95
N THR A 49 14.41 12.07 13.96
CA THR A 49 14.45 13.49 13.61
C THR A 49 13.66 14.35 14.57
N GLY A 50 14.14 15.58 14.79
CA GLY A 50 13.35 16.62 15.45
C GLY A 50 12.23 17.18 14.56
N LEU A 51 11.50 18.18 15.08
CA LEU A 51 10.33 18.78 14.41
C LEU A 51 10.63 19.42 13.04
N HIS A 52 11.89 19.72 12.72
CA HIS A 52 12.31 20.29 11.45
C HIS A 52 13.11 19.30 10.58
N GLY A 53 13.07 18.00 10.90
CA GLY A 53 13.73 16.94 10.12
C GLY A 53 15.24 16.79 10.38
N GLN A 54 15.81 17.58 11.29
CA GLN A 54 17.23 17.48 11.64
C GLN A 54 17.52 16.18 12.38
N THR A 55 18.63 15.53 12.01
CA THR A 55 19.14 14.32 12.68
C THR A 55 20.08 14.67 13.84
N ASN A 56 20.72 13.68 14.45
CA ASN A 56 21.79 13.89 15.43
C ASN A 56 23.14 14.29 14.80
N ILE A 57 23.25 14.34 13.46
CA ILE A 57 24.43 14.79 12.72
C ILE A 57 24.18 16.19 12.17
N GLU A 58 25.07 17.12 12.48
CA GLU A 58 24.96 18.52 12.01
C GLU A 58 24.96 18.60 10.48
N GLY A 59 24.00 19.35 9.93
CA GLY A 59 23.82 19.51 8.49
C GLY A 59 23.14 18.34 7.78
N LEU A 60 22.84 17.24 8.49
CA LEU A 60 22.10 16.10 7.95
C LEU A 60 20.63 16.10 8.39
N TYR A 61 19.76 15.94 7.41
CA TYR A 61 18.30 15.95 7.57
C TYR A 61 17.69 14.68 6.96
N ALA A 62 16.55 14.25 7.48
CA ALA A 62 15.75 13.15 6.95
C ALA A 62 14.26 13.53 6.93
N CYS A 63 13.51 13.03 5.93
CA CYS A 63 12.07 13.28 5.80
C CYS A 63 11.37 12.15 5.02
N GLY A 64 10.06 12.02 5.20
CA GLY A 64 9.28 10.95 4.58
C GLY A 64 9.48 9.59 5.27
N GLU A 65 9.28 8.50 4.53
CA GLU A 65 9.34 7.11 5.06
C GLU A 65 10.70 6.74 5.68
N VAL A 66 11.78 7.43 5.30
CA VAL A 66 13.11 7.16 5.89
C VAL A 66 13.26 7.77 7.29
N ALA A 67 12.35 8.64 7.74
CA ALA A 67 12.44 9.35 9.01
C ALA A 67 11.50 8.78 10.08
N ALA A 68 12.00 8.67 11.31
CA ALA A 68 11.23 8.36 12.50
C ALA A 68 10.87 9.66 13.23
N THR A 69 9.75 10.25 12.85
CA THR A 69 9.26 11.53 13.41
C THR A 69 8.38 11.35 14.66
N GLY A 70 7.93 10.12 14.94
CA GLY A 70 6.98 9.79 16.01
C GLY A 70 5.51 10.04 15.67
N VAL A 71 5.18 10.41 14.42
CA VAL A 71 3.80 10.63 13.96
C VAL A 71 3.05 9.33 13.66
N HIS A 72 3.78 8.33 13.16
CA HIS A 72 3.26 6.99 12.85
C HIS A 72 3.40 6.07 14.06
#